data_AF-A0A248JLB3-F1
#
_entry.id   AF-A0A248JLB3-F1
#
_cell.length_a   1.000
_cell.length_b   1.000
_cell.length_c   1.000
_cell.angle_alpha   90.00
_cell.angle_beta   90.00
_cell.angle_gamma   90.00
#
_symmetry.space_group_name_H-M   'P 1'
#
loop_
_entity.id
_entity.type
_entity.pdbx_description
1 polymer ?
#
loop_
_entity_poly.entity_id
_entity_poly.type
_entity_poly.pdbx_seq_one_letter_code
_entity_poly.pdbx_strand_id
1 'polypeptide(L)'
;MQFKTPTPGPTPTPGQPSLGLGNSGLGGGGGLGAGATPVPATPATPAPAGAATGGFRSDIPRRVVEIPGTPPRRVAPTGTEGNAPLPTNDMRKLIVGREISLSGEIAACDILVVEGTVEAKLREGRAIEVTDSGLFKGSVEIDEADIGGRFEGDISVRGTLRVRSTGRIQGNIRYGVLEVEQGGLLVGTIETLTGESRARPVKEVEAVVAEGAEA
;
A
#
# COMPACT_ATOMS: atom_id res chain seq x y z
N MET A 1 -24.19 7.88 -72.84
CA MET A 1 -22.75 7.58 -72.68
C MET A 1 -22.46 7.49 -71.19
N GLN A 2 -22.70 6.30 -70.61
CA GLN A 2 -22.35 5.96 -69.22
C GLN A 2 -20.92 5.40 -69.20
N PHE A 3 -20.00 6.03 -68.47
CA PHE A 3 -18.76 5.41 -68.03
C PHE A 3 -18.89 5.09 -66.55
N LYS A 4 -19.26 3.83 -66.27
CA LYS A 4 -19.42 3.28 -64.93
C LYS A 4 -18.07 2.68 -64.53
N THR A 5 -17.36 3.35 -63.64
CA THR A 5 -16.10 2.88 -63.05
C THR A 5 -16.37 1.69 -62.13
N PRO A 6 -15.61 0.58 -62.22
CA PRO A 6 -15.70 -0.52 -61.27
C PRO A 6 -14.90 -0.20 -59.99
N THR A 7 -15.58 -0.12 -58.85
CA THR A 7 -14.97 0.01 -57.52
C THR A 7 -14.47 -1.37 -57.03
N PRO A 8 -13.27 -1.47 -56.42
CA PRO A 8 -12.69 -2.72 -55.95
C PRO A 8 -13.45 -3.34 -54.78
N GLY A 9 -13.46 -4.68 -54.74
CA GLY A 9 -14.24 -5.50 -53.82
C GLY A 9 -13.76 -5.51 -52.36
N PRO A 10 -14.57 -6.03 -51.43
CA PRO A 10 -14.20 -6.14 -50.03
C PRO A 10 -13.18 -7.26 -49.80
N THR A 11 -12.08 -6.95 -49.11
CA THR A 11 -11.13 -7.94 -48.56
C THR A 11 -11.35 -8.08 -47.06
N PRO A 12 -12.03 -9.14 -46.57
CA PRO A 12 -12.02 -9.49 -45.15
C PRO A 12 -11.25 -10.81 -44.88
N THR A 13 -10.25 -10.77 -43.99
CA THR A 13 -9.66 -11.94 -43.28
C THR A 13 -8.83 -11.38 -42.09
N PRO A 14 -8.62 -12.07 -40.93
CA PRO A 14 -9.18 -13.30 -40.34
C PRO A 14 -9.78 -13.11 -38.93
N GLY A 15 -10.61 -14.06 -38.45
CA GLY A 15 -10.97 -14.15 -37.02
C GLY A 15 -12.35 -14.78 -36.74
N GLN A 16 -12.65 -15.95 -37.32
CA GLN A 16 -13.86 -16.69 -36.96
C GLN A 16 -13.67 -17.47 -35.65
N PRO A 17 -14.60 -17.37 -34.67
CA PRO A 17 -14.74 -18.35 -33.61
C PRO A 17 -15.48 -19.59 -34.15
N SER A 18 -14.83 -20.76 -34.10
CA SER A 18 -15.45 -22.03 -34.45
C SER A 18 -16.41 -22.48 -33.34
N LEU A 19 -17.71 -22.42 -33.63
CA LEU A 19 -18.77 -23.12 -32.91
C LEU A 19 -18.69 -24.62 -33.21
N GLY A 20 -18.36 -25.42 -32.20
CA GLY A 20 -18.48 -26.88 -32.25
C GLY A 20 -19.87 -27.33 -31.83
N LEU A 21 -20.65 -27.81 -32.80
CA LEU A 21 -21.92 -28.51 -32.62
C LEU A 21 -21.73 -30.02 -32.86
N GLY A 22 -22.16 -30.83 -31.89
CA GLY A 22 -22.68 -32.19 -32.11
C GLY A 22 -21.78 -33.38 -31.78
N ASN A 23 -22.19 -34.22 -30.82
CA ASN A 23 -22.88 -35.47 -31.18
C ASN A 23 -23.63 -36.08 -29.99
N SER A 24 -24.81 -36.58 -30.31
CA SER A 24 -25.74 -37.37 -29.52
C SER A 24 -25.18 -38.74 -29.17
N GLY A 25 -25.40 -39.19 -27.93
CA GLY A 25 -25.14 -40.56 -27.49
C GLY A 25 -26.24 -41.02 -26.54
N LEU A 26 -27.20 -41.77 -27.09
CA LEU A 26 -28.34 -42.39 -26.43
C LEU A 26 -27.93 -43.70 -25.71
N GLY A 27 -28.32 -43.84 -24.44
CA GLY A 27 -29.03 -45.01 -23.93
C GLY A 27 -28.24 -46.23 -23.39
N GLY A 28 -28.55 -46.62 -22.13
CA GLY A 28 -28.92 -48.01 -21.81
C GLY A 28 -28.28 -48.73 -20.61
N GLY A 29 -29.05 -48.88 -19.52
CA GLY A 29 -29.01 -49.99 -18.51
C GLY A 29 -27.84 -49.98 -17.50
N GLY A 30 -27.98 -50.13 -16.18
CA GLY A 30 -28.99 -50.78 -15.35
C GLY A 30 -28.26 -51.77 -14.43
N GLY A 31 -28.13 -51.50 -13.11
CA GLY A 31 -27.41 -52.42 -12.22
C GLY A 31 -27.03 -51.92 -10.82
N LEU A 32 -28.04 -51.75 -9.95
CA LEU A 32 -28.12 -52.14 -8.52
C LEU A 32 -26.85 -52.08 -7.63
N GLY A 33 -26.89 -51.29 -6.56
CA GLY A 33 -25.98 -51.43 -5.42
C GLY A 33 -26.29 -50.45 -4.29
N ALA A 34 -26.95 -50.95 -3.24
CA ALA A 34 -27.38 -50.21 -2.07
C ALA A 34 -26.23 -49.63 -1.24
N GLY A 35 -26.46 -48.49 -0.58
CA GLY A 35 -25.54 -47.94 0.42
C GLY A 35 -26.09 -46.69 1.08
N ALA A 36 -26.60 -46.86 2.30
CA ALA A 36 -27.33 -45.89 3.10
C ALA A 36 -26.60 -44.55 3.38
N THR A 37 -27.31 -43.43 3.22
CA THR A 37 -27.23 -42.25 4.11
C THR A 37 -27.91 -42.58 5.46
N PRO A 38 -27.74 -41.83 6.57
CA PRO A 38 -27.22 -40.46 6.72
C PRO A 38 -26.30 -40.23 7.95
N VAL A 39 -25.61 -39.08 8.05
CA VAL A 39 -25.72 -38.04 9.11
C VAL A 39 -24.48 -37.11 9.12
N PRO A 40 -24.66 -35.78 9.32
CA PRO A 40 -23.57 -34.82 9.49
C PRO A 40 -23.11 -34.72 10.96
N ALA A 41 -21.80 -34.73 11.20
CA ALA A 41 -21.20 -34.44 12.50
C ALA A 41 -20.16 -33.31 12.38
N THR A 42 -20.53 -32.12 12.83
CA THR A 42 -19.64 -31.11 13.43
C THR A 42 -19.68 -31.34 14.96
N PRO A 43 -18.73 -30.89 15.82
CA PRO A 43 -17.48 -30.13 15.60
C PRO A 43 -16.25 -30.74 16.33
N ALA A 44 -15.03 -30.27 16.03
CA ALA A 44 -13.85 -30.53 16.85
C ALA A 44 -13.13 -29.22 17.19
N THR A 45 -13.49 -28.66 18.34
CA THR A 45 -12.73 -27.64 19.06
C THR A 45 -11.52 -28.30 19.72
N PRO A 46 -10.28 -27.80 19.55
CA PRO A 46 -9.16 -28.22 20.40
C PRO A 46 -9.28 -27.54 21.77
N ALA A 47 -9.51 -28.34 22.81
CA ALA A 47 -9.36 -27.94 24.20
C ALA A 47 -7.89 -28.06 24.62
N PRO A 48 -7.30 -27.08 25.33
CA PRO A 48 -6.13 -27.31 26.16
C PRO A 48 -6.59 -27.78 27.56
N ALA A 49 -6.31 -29.04 27.89
CA ALA A 49 -6.33 -29.55 29.26
C ALA A 49 -4.90 -29.64 29.78
N GLY A 50 -4.49 -28.62 30.54
CA GLY A 50 -3.30 -28.63 31.39
C GLY A 50 -3.74 -28.47 32.84
N ALA A 51 -3.50 -29.50 33.64
CA ALA A 51 -4.03 -29.69 34.98
C ALA A 51 -3.63 -28.61 35.99
N ALA A 52 -4.50 -28.43 36.97
CA ALA A 52 -4.29 -27.65 38.18
C ALA A 52 -3.20 -28.23 39.09
N THR A 53 -2.81 -27.39 40.05
CA THR A 53 -2.20 -27.68 41.35
C THR A 53 -0.68 -27.64 41.41
N GLY A 54 -0.15 -26.50 41.86
CA GLY A 54 1.26 -26.31 42.16
C GLY A 54 1.54 -24.91 42.68
N GLY A 55 0.89 -24.52 43.77
CA GLY A 55 1.28 -23.34 44.53
C GLY A 55 2.67 -23.55 45.11
N PHE A 56 3.70 -23.04 44.44
CA PHE A 56 5.04 -22.86 45.00
C PHE A 56 5.33 -21.36 45.06
N ARG A 57 4.85 -20.73 46.14
CA ARG A 57 5.44 -19.48 46.60
C ARG A 57 6.83 -19.83 47.07
N SER A 58 7.85 -19.51 46.28
CA SER A 58 9.22 -19.42 46.81
C SER A 58 9.30 -18.17 47.68
N ASP A 59 8.71 -18.27 48.88
CA ASP A 59 9.04 -17.40 50.00
C ASP A 59 10.42 -17.86 50.50
N ILE A 60 11.48 -17.30 49.92
CA ILE A 60 12.75 -17.22 50.63
C ILE A 60 12.64 -15.94 51.45
N PRO A 61 12.51 -16.00 52.79
CA PRO A 61 12.69 -14.83 53.62
C PRO A 61 14.17 -14.45 53.53
N ARG A 62 14.50 -13.59 52.56
CA ARG A 62 15.77 -12.88 52.56
C ARG A 62 15.70 -11.91 53.74
N ARG A 63 16.10 -12.39 54.92
CA ARG A 63 16.54 -11.54 56.02
C ARG A 63 17.60 -10.62 55.45
N VAL A 64 17.18 -9.39 55.16
CA VAL A 64 18.09 -8.26 55.04
C VAL A 64 18.83 -8.19 56.38
N VAL A 65 20.11 -8.57 56.36
CA VAL A 65 21.05 -8.13 57.38
C VAL A 65 21.46 -6.74 56.91
N GLU A 66 20.89 -5.72 57.55
CA GLU A 66 21.36 -4.35 57.38
C GLU A 66 22.79 -4.25 57.90
N ILE A 67 23.73 -3.91 57.01
CA ILE A 67 25.07 -3.48 57.36
C ILE A 67 25.09 -1.95 57.16
N PRO A 68 25.11 -1.15 58.24
CA PRO A 68 25.14 0.31 58.11
C PRO A 68 26.54 0.79 57.71
N GLY A 69 26.65 1.57 56.62
CA GLY A 69 27.80 2.47 56.44
C GLY A 69 28.48 2.57 55.06
N THR A 70 27.79 2.48 53.93
CA THR A 70 28.42 2.81 52.62
C THR A 70 27.54 3.73 51.75
N PRO A 71 28.12 4.79 51.13
CA PRO A 71 27.37 5.81 50.39
C PRO A 71 26.76 5.25 49.10
N PRO A 72 25.63 5.79 48.61
CA PRO A 72 24.89 5.20 47.51
C PRO A 72 25.66 5.33 46.20
N ARG A 73 26.27 4.23 45.77
CA ARG A 73 26.66 4.04 44.36
C ARG A 73 25.37 3.74 43.60
N ARG A 74 24.84 4.72 42.86
CA ARG A 74 23.79 4.50 41.87
C ARG A 74 24.29 3.49 40.83
N VAL A 75 23.91 2.23 41.01
CA VAL A 75 23.85 1.23 39.95
C VAL A 75 22.39 0.84 39.82
N ALA A 76 21.69 1.54 38.91
CA ALA A 76 20.36 1.12 38.49
C ALA A 76 20.52 -0.03 37.47
N PRO A 77 19.72 -1.10 37.59
CA PRO A 77 19.81 -2.29 36.77
C PRO A 77 19.35 -2.05 35.33
N THR A 78 19.98 -2.79 34.43
CA THR A 78 19.60 -2.97 33.02
C THR A 78 18.15 -3.45 32.92
N GLY A 79 17.32 -2.68 32.23
CA GLY A 79 15.96 -3.01 31.84
C GLY A 79 15.67 -2.36 30.48
N THR A 80 16.23 -2.94 29.43
CA THR A 80 15.80 -2.69 28.05
C THR A 80 14.53 -3.50 27.85
N GLU A 81 13.35 -2.90 27.99
CA GLU A 81 12.10 -3.52 27.55
C GLU A 81 10.96 -2.49 27.55
N GLY A 82 10.47 -2.19 26.35
CA GLY A 82 9.10 -1.72 26.15
C GLY A 82 8.85 -0.21 26.23
N ASN A 83 9.41 0.56 25.29
CA ASN A 83 8.73 1.77 24.82
C ASN A 83 7.43 1.34 24.11
N ALA A 84 6.40 0.96 24.88
CA ALA A 84 5.07 0.80 24.36
C ALA A 84 4.62 2.19 23.88
N PRO A 85 4.35 2.41 22.59
CA PRO A 85 3.83 3.68 22.15
C PRO A 85 2.51 3.91 22.89
N LEU A 86 2.41 5.08 23.52
CA LEU A 86 1.14 5.66 23.95
C LEU A 86 0.11 5.41 22.82
N PRO A 87 -1.12 4.94 23.11
CA PRO A 87 -2.13 4.71 22.08
C PRO A 87 -2.43 6.07 21.44
N THR A 88 -1.75 6.32 20.32
CA THR A 88 -1.89 7.54 19.56
C THR A 88 -3.16 7.37 18.75
N ASN A 89 -4.27 7.74 19.38
CA ASN A 89 -5.45 8.37 18.81
C ASN A 89 -5.89 7.82 17.44
N ASP A 90 -6.83 6.86 17.47
CA ASP A 90 -7.80 6.45 16.44
C ASP A 90 -7.47 6.74 14.95
N MET A 91 -6.22 6.62 14.55
CA MET A 91 -5.80 6.86 13.17
C MET A 91 -5.90 5.55 12.42
N ARG A 92 -6.68 5.53 11.33
CA ARG A 92 -6.92 4.33 10.52
C ARG A 92 -5.65 4.02 9.73
N LYS A 93 -4.70 3.37 10.41
CA LYS A 93 -3.43 2.96 9.85
C LYS A 93 -3.57 1.58 9.23
N LEU A 94 -3.30 1.49 7.93
CA LEU A 94 -3.20 0.23 7.20
C LEU A 94 -1.74 -0.01 6.81
N ILE A 95 -1.19 -1.17 7.17
CA ILE A 95 0.17 -1.56 6.84
C ILE A 95 0.08 -2.82 6.00
N VAL A 96 0.60 -2.76 4.79
CA VAL A 96 0.71 -3.92 3.90
C VAL A 96 2.14 -4.44 3.99
N GLY A 97 2.29 -5.60 4.62
CA GLY A 97 3.61 -6.22 4.82
C GLY A 97 4.24 -6.74 3.53
N ARG A 98 5.54 -7.05 3.62
CA ARG A 98 6.33 -7.64 2.53
C ARG A 98 5.69 -8.96 2.07
N GLU A 99 5.67 -9.18 0.75
CA GLU A 99 5.09 -10.38 0.10
C GLU A 99 3.57 -10.58 0.28
N ILE A 100 2.87 -9.60 0.86
CA ILE A 100 1.41 -9.60 0.90
C ILE A 100 0.88 -8.90 -0.36
N SER A 101 -0.11 -9.52 -0.99
CA SER A 101 -0.90 -8.93 -2.07
C SER A 101 -2.27 -8.53 -1.51
N LEU A 102 -2.55 -7.23 -1.47
CA LEU A 102 -3.85 -6.70 -1.08
C LEU A 102 -4.59 -6.27 -2.33
N SER A 103 -5.78 -6.81 -2.56
CA SER A 103 -6.66 -6.38 -3.64
C SER A 103 -8.03 -5.96 -3.12
N GLY A 104 -8.56 -4.85 -3.63
CA GLY A 104 -9.86 -4.34 -3.21
C GLY A 104 -10.06 -2.84 -3.41
N GLU A 105 -11.02 -2.28 -2.67
CA GLU A 105 -11.31 -0.84 -2.65
C GLU A 105 -11.15 -0.32 -1.23
N ILE A 106 -10.33 0.70 -1.05
CA ILE A 106 -10.16 1.39 0.23
C ILE A 106 -10.97 2.68 0.17
N ALA A 107 -12.04 2.71 0.96
CA ALA A 107 -12.91 3.88 1.03
C ALA A 107 -12.28 5.03 1.84
N ALA A 108 -11.61 4.73 2.96
CA ALA A 108 -10.99 5.73 3.83
C ALA A 108 -9.85 5.17 4.68
N CYS A 109 -8.63 5.68 4.52
CA CYS A 109 -7.49 5.40 5.41
C CYS A 109 -6.67 6.66 5.71
N ASP A 110 -6.24 6.85 6.96
CA ASP A 110 -5.46 8.02 7.33
C ASP A 110 -3.99 7.85 6.94
N ILE A 111 -3.40 6.72 7.31
CA ILE A 111 -2.02 6.36 6.97
C ILE A 111 -2.02 5.02 6.26
N LEU A 112 -1.51 4.98 5.03
CA LEU A 112 -1.26 3.75 4.31
C LEU A 112 0.24 3.54 4.13
N VAL A 113 0.77 2.47 4.71
CA VAL A 113 2.16 2.03 4.50
C VAL A 113 2.16 0.80 3.61
N VAL A 114 2.86 0.87 2.48
CA VAL A 114 2.86 -0.18 1.45
C VAL A 114 4.26 -0.79 1.28
N GLU A 115 4.51 -1.94 1.91
CA GLU A 115 5.74 -2.71 1.73
C GLU A 115 5.60 -3.87 0.70
N GLY A 116 4.36 -4.28 0.41
CA GLY A 116 4.04 -5.41 -0.47
C GLY A 116 3.44 -5.00 -1.83
N THR A 117 2.60 -5.88 -2.39
CA THR A 117 1.82 -5.58 -3.59
C THR A 117 0.42 -5.11 -3.21
N VAL A 118 -0.02 -4.01 -3.78
CA VAL A 118 -1.35 -3.47 -3.56
C VAL A 118 -1.99 -3.22 -4.91
N GLU A 119 -3.07 -3.93 -5.19
CA GLU A 119 -3.91 -3.71 -6.36
C GLU A 119 -5.27 -3.20 -5.91
N ALA A 120 -5.36 -1.89 -5.68
CA ALA A 120 -6.54 -1.33 -5.06
C ALA A 120 -6.83 0.10 -5.48
N LYS A 121 -8.10 0.48 -5.35
CA LYS A 121 -8.54 1.86 -5.54
C LYS A 121 -8.69 2.54 -4.20
N LEU A 122 -7.93 3.62 -3.97
CA LEU A 122 -8.04 4.45 -2.78
C LEU A 122 -8.86 5.69 -3.10
N ARG A 123 -10.03 5.84 -2.48
CA ARG A 123 -10.91 6.99 -2.72
C ARG A 123 -10.52 8.23 -1.93
N GLU A 124 -10.20 8.05 -0.66
CA GLU A 124 -9.84 9.15 0.23
C GLU A 124 -8.79 8.66 1.22
N GLY A 125 -7.64 9.32 1.22
CA GLY A 125 -6.63 9.10 2.23
C GLY A 125 -5.83 10.36 2.52
N ARG A 126 -5.27 10.43 3.73
CA ARG A 126 -4.52 11.62 4.15
C ARG A 126 -3.06 11.53 3.76
N ALA A 127 -2.40 10.44 4.15
CA ALA A 127 -1.00 10.18 3.87
C ALA A 127 -0.79 8.76 3.35
N ILE A 128 -0.01 8.62 2.27
CA ILE A 128 0.50 7.32 1.80
C ILE A 128 2.02 7.33 1.84
N GLU A 129 2.60 6.21 2.24
CA GLU A 129 4.02 5.94 2.17
C GLU A 129 4.24 4.60 1.46
N VAL A 130 4.94 4.64 0.33
CA VAL A 130 5.29 3.45 -0.45
C VAL A 130 6.78 3.16 -0.26
N THR A 131 7.10 2.02 0.33
CA THR A 131 8.49 1.57 0.50
C THR A 131 9.09 1.10 -0.83
N ASP A 132 10.42 0.93 -0.89
CA ASP A 132 11.14 0.54 -2.13
C ASP A 132 10.65 -0.78 -2.75
N SER A 133 10.22 -1.71 -1.91
CA SER A 133 9.71 -3.02 -2.32
C SER A 133 8.22 -3.00 -2.68
N GLY A 134 7.54 -1.86 -2.47
CA GLY A 134 6.12 -1.70 -2.71
C GLY A 134 5.80 -1.66 -4.21
N LEU A 135 4.80 -2.46 -4.63
CA LEU A 135 4.19 -2.39 -5.95
C LEU A 135 2.74 -1.96 -5.81
N PHE A 136 2.45 -0.70 -6.14
CA PHE A 136 1.09 -0.19 -6.12
C PHE A 136 0.51 -0.14 -7.53
N LYS A 137 -0.66 -0.76 -7.71
CA LYS A 137 -1.47 -0.75 -8.93
C LYS A 137 -2.85 -0.22 -8.63
N GLY A 138 -3.26 0.86 -9.30
CA GLY A 138 -4.62 1.35 -9.19
C GLY A 138 -4.76 2.86 -9.27
N SER A 139 -5.90 3.36 -8.80
CA SER A 139 -6.20 4.79 -8.76
C SER A 139 -6.26 5.25 -7.31
N VAL A 140 -5.55 6.33 -7.00
CA VAL A 140 -5.47 6.88 -5.64
C VAL A 140 -5.71 8.39 -5.64
N GLU A 141 -6.55 8.84 -4.71
CA GLU A 141 -6.76 10.25 -4.40
C GLU A 141 -6.43 10.55 -2.93
N ILE A 142 -5.48 11.46 -2.70
CA ILE A 142 -4.90 11.77 -1.40
C ILE A 142 -4.40 13.21 -1.31
N ASP A 143 -4.11 13.69 -0.10
CA ASP A 143 -3.52 15.02 0.12
C ASP A 143 -1.98 15.00 0.12
N GLU A 144 -1.36 14.03 0.80
CA GLU A 144 0.09 13.90 0.93
C GLU A 144 0.56 12.51 0.49
N ALA A 145 1.59 12.46 -0.36
CA ALA A 145 2.07 11.20 -0.91
C ALA A 145 3.60 11.10 -0.87
N ASP A 146 4.14 10.03 -0.28
CA ASP A 146 5.56 9.68 -0.36
C ASP A 146 5.74 8.36 -1.12
N ILE A 147 6.46 8.42 -2.25
CA ILE A 147 6.65 7.27 -3.14
C ILE A 147 8.13 6.89 -3.22
N GLY A 148 8.51 5.79 -2.59
CA GLY A 148 9.84 5.18 -2.68
C GLY A 148 9.92 3.90 -3.52
N GLY A 149 8.79 3.30 -3.89
CA GLY A 149 8.71 2.04 -4.63
C GLY A 149 8.23 2.19 -6.08
N ARG A 150 7.58 1.14 -6.58
CA ARG A 150 6.99 1.12 -7.92
C ARG A 150 5.49 1.42 -7.85
N PHE A 151 5.08 2.47 -8.54
CA PHE A 151 3.70 2.88 -8.66
C PHE A 151 3.26 2.80 -10.13
N GLU A 152 2.13 2.17 -10.41
CA GLU A 152 1.59 2.00 -11.76
C GLU A 152 0.08 2.30 -11.75
N GLY A 153 -0.34 3.40 -12.38
CA GLY A 153 -1.76 3.80 -12.42
C GLY A 153 -1.98 5.31 -12.35
N ASP A 154 -3.11 5.71 -11.80
CA ASP A 154 -3.54 7.11 -11.70
C ASP A 154 -3.37 7.62 -10.27
N ILE A 155 -2.58 8.69 -10.09
CA ILE A 155 -2.39 9.32 -8.79
C ILE A 155 -2.89 10.76 -8.83
N SER A 156 -3.73 11.12 -7.86
CA SER A 156 -4.27 12.46 -7.67
C SER A 156 -3.87 12.94 -6.27
N VAL A 157 -2.92 13.86 -6.22
CA VAL A 157 -2.41 14.46 -4.99
C VAL A 157 -2.84 15.93 -4.93
N ARG A 158 -3.69 16.27 -3.96
CA ARG A 158 -4.18 17.66 -3.81
C ARG A 158 -3.12 18.58 -3.20
N GLY A 159 -2.30 18.05 -2.28
CA GLY A 159 -1.22 18.77 -1.61
C GLY A 159 0.14 18.49 -2.24
N THR A 160 0.99 17.79 -1.50
CA THR A 160 2.40 17.58 -1.84
C THR A 160 2.67 16.13 -2.22
N LEU A 161 3.17 15.91 -3.44
CA LEU A 161 3.70 14.63 -3.90
C LEU A 161 5.22 14.65 -3.73
N ARG A 162 5.73 13.80 -2.84
CA ARG A 162 7.15 13.58 -2.62
C ARG A 162 7.58 12.25 -3.23
N VAL A 163 8.61 12.29 -4.05
CA VAL A 163 9.17 11.10 -4.70
C VAL A 163 10.56 10.85 -4.14
N ARG A 164 10.77 9.70 -3.52
CA ARG A 164 12.07 9.27 -2.98
C ARG A 164 13.03 8.85 -4.10
N SER A 165 14.32 8.70 -3.75
CA SER A 165 15.40 8.32 -4.66
C SER A 165 15.20 7.04 -5.48
N THR A 166 14.37 6.11 -5.04
CA THR A 166 14.11 4.84 -5.73
C THR A 166 12.70 4.77 -6.35
N GLY A 167 11.93 5.86 -6.25
CA GLY A 167 10.56 5.91 -6.72
C GLY A 167 10.47 5.74 -8.24
N ARG A 168 9.61 4.82 -8.68
CA ARG A 168 9.30 4.55 -10.09
C ARG A 168 7.81 4.70 -10.32
N ILE A 169 7.40 5.83 -10.88
CA ILE A 169 5.98 6.12 -11.13
C ILE A 169 5.70 5.95 -12.62
N GLN A 170 4.69 5.15 -12.96
CA GLN A 170 4.23 4.93 -14.33
C GLN A 170 2.72 5.23 -14.42
N GLY A 171 2.32 6.22 -15.22
CA GLY A 171 0.90 6.51 -15.47
C GLY A 171 0.55 8.00 -15.44
N ASN A 172 -0.68 8.33 -15.04
CA ASN A 172 -1.14 9.72 -14.99
C ASN A 172 -0.97 10.28 -13.58
N ILE A 173 -0.27 11.40 -13.48
CA ILE A 173 0.08 12.02 -12.20
C ILE A 173 -0.55 13.41 -12.17
N ARG A 174 -1.46 13.62 -11.23
CA ARG A 174 -2.06 14.90 -10.90
C ARG A 174 -1.52 15.37 -9.56
N TYR A 175 -0.85 16.52 -9.51
CA TYR A 175 -0.33 17.05 -8.24
C TYR A 175 -0.56 18.55 -8.08
N GLY A 176 -0.58 19.00 -6.82
CA GLY A 176 -0.50 20.42 -6.46
C GLY A 176 0.94 20.93 -6.39
N VAL A 177 1.74 20.29 -5.54
CA VAL A 177 3.18 20.55 -5.35
C VAL A 177 3.96 19.25 -5.56
N LEU A 178 5.03 19.28 -6.34
CA LEU A 178 5.88 18.12 -6.60
C LEU A 178 7.29 18.36 -6.03
N GLU A 179 7.73 17.45 -5.17
CA GLU A 179 9.10 17.36 -4.66
C GLU A 179 9.71 16.02 -5.08
N VAL A 180 10.89 16.05 -5.70
CA VAL A 180 11.55 14.84 -6.18
C VAL A 180 12.96 14.79 -5.60
N GLU A 181 13.29 13.70 -4.92
CA GLU A 181 14.64 13.40 -4.47
C GLU A 181 15.48 12.76 -5.58
N GLN A 182 16.80 12.84 -5.43
CA GLN A 182 17.75 12.36 -6.43
C GLN A 182 17.55 10.86 -6.71
N GLY A 183 17.20 10.52 -7.95
CA GLY A 183 17.03 9.13 -8.43
C GLY A 183 15.59 8.73 -8.74
N GLY A 184 14.60 9.59 -8.43
CA GLY A 184 13.21 9.36 -8.83
C GLY A 184 13.05 9.27 -10.35
N LEU A 185 12.33 8.23 -10.80
CA LEU A 185 11.98 7.97 -12.20
C LEU A 185 10.46 8.08 -12.36
N LEU A 186 10.01 9.00 -13.19
CA LEU A 186 8.60 9.18 -13.51
C LEU A 186 8.40 9.04 -15.02
N VAL A 187 7.45 8.22 -15.43
CA VAL A 187 7.13 7.96 -16.83
C VAL A 187 5.62 8.06 -17.02
N GLY A 188 5.17 9.03 -17.79
CA GLY A 188 3.76 9.16 -18.12
C GLY A 188 3.32 10.61 -18.26
N THR A 189 2.02 10.84 -18.12
CA THR A 189 1.41 12.16 -18.27
C THR A 189 1.37 12.85 -16.92
N ILE A 190 1.93 14.05 -16.85
CA ILE A 190 1.94 14.85 -15.64
C ILE A 190 1.03 16.05 -15.85
N GLU A 191 0.04 16.19 -14.99
CA GLU A 191 -0.93 17.27 -14.98
C GLU A 191 -0.82 18.02 -13.63
N THR A 192 -0.77 19.33 -13.66
CA THR A 192 -0.81 20.14 -12.45
C THR A 192 -2.27 20.41 -12.09
N LEU A 193 -2.71 20.07 -10.88
CA LEU A 193 -4.04 20.45 -10.38
C LEU A 193 -4.13 21.97 -10.17
N THR A 194 -2.98 22.59 -9.97
CA THR A 194 -2.79 24.04 -9.85
C THR A 194 -2.56 24.67 -11.22
N GLY A 195 -3.51 24.51 -12.13
CA GLY A 195 -3.65 25.45 -13.25
C GLY A 195 -4.07 26.79 -12.66
N GLU A 196 -3.14 27.75 -12.65
CA GLU A 196 -3.25 29.15 -12.19
C GLU A 196 -2.79 29.45 -10.75
N SER A 197 -1.82 30.38 -10.67
CA SER A 197 -1.56 31.26 -9.52
C SER A 197 -0.76 30.75 -8.31
N ARG A 198 0.50 30.31 -8.52
CA ARG A 198 1.60 30.68 -7.59
C ARG A 198 3.01 30.55 -8.17
N ALA A 199 3.20 30.91 -9.43
CA ALA A 199 4.53 31.32 -9.88
C ALA A 199 4.89 32.63 -9.15
N ARG A 200 5.52 32.54 -7.97
CA ARG A 200 6.27 33.67 -7.44
C ARG A 200 7.35 33.94 -8.49
N PRO A 201 7.37 35.09 -9.17
CA PRO A 201 8.51 35.45 -9.99
C PRO A 201 9.71 35.47 -9.04
N VAL A 202 10.73 34.68 -9.39
CA VAL A 202 12.05 34.78 -8.81
C VAL A 202 12.43 36.25 -8.84
N LYS A 203 12.44 36.89 -7.67
CA LYS A 203 13.07 38.20 -7.52
C LYS A 203 14.53 37.96 -7.84
N GLU A 204 14.90 38.43 -9.02
CA GLU A 204 16.26 38.69 -9.43
C GLU A 204 16.98 39.33 -8.24
N VAL A 205 18.00 38.62 -7.77
CA VAL A 205 18.94 39.10 -6.78
C VAL A 205 19.79 40.17 -7.47
N GLU A 206 19.29 41.40 -7.52
CA GLU A 206 20.15 42.53 -7.83
C GLU A 206 20.99 42.82 -6.58
N ALA A 207 22.12 42.11 -6.53
CA ALA A 207 23.22 42.37 -5.65
C ALA A 207 24.01 43.57 -6.20
N VAL A 208 24.26 44.55 -5.32
CA VAL A 208 25.42 45.47 -5.27
C VAL A 208 25.72 46.28 -6.55
N VAL A 209 25.88 47.60 -6.50
CA VAL A 209 27.12 48.25 -6.04
C VAL A 209 26.84 49.73 -5.73
N ALA A 210 27.34 50.17 -4.59
CA ALA A 210 27.52 51.55 -4.22
C ALA A 210 28.67 52.20 -5.02
N GLU A 211 28.47 53.40 -5.56
CA GLU A 211 29.51 54.43 -5.74
C GLU A 211 28.78 55.76 -6.05
N GLY A 212 28.85 56.79 -5.20
CA GLY A 212 29.84 57.87 -5.30
C GLY A 212 29.11 59.14 -5.80
N ALA A 213 28.88 60.14 -4.94
CA ALA A 213 29.77 61.29 -4.65
C ALA A 213 29.65 62.44 -5.68
N GLU A 214 29.16 63.59 -5.17
CA GLU A 214 29.44 64.98 -5.57
C GLU A 214 28.98 65.43 -6.99
N ALA A 215 28.55 66.68 -7.24
CA ALA A 215 28.64 67.97 -6.56
C ALA A 215 27.44 68.86 -6.93
#